data_AF-A0A1G9FWV5-F1
#
_entry.id   AF-A0A1G9FWV5-F1
#
_cell.length_a   1.000
_cell.length_b   1.000
_cell.length_c   1.000
_cell.angle_alpha   90.00
_cell.angle_beta   90.00
_cell.angle_gamma   90.00
#
_symmetry.space_group_name_H-M   'P 1'
#
loop_
_entity.id
_entity.type
_entity.pdbx_description
1 polymer ?
#
loop_
_entity_poly.entity_id
_entity_poly.type
_entity_poly.pdbx_seq_one_letter_code
_entity_poly.pdbx_strand_id
1 'polypeptide(L)'
;MPYKLDVTYNEIMNLYTARHRDSDREGIKRAYQYACEKHEGVKRGSGEPYIFHPMRVARILAEQGFESDYLMSALLHDVVEDCDVPVSEIRRLFGDTVAKTVDAVTALSDRDFGENKPSKKKRDSLSDVKLQENMTVKALYVKIADRIDNLSTISGVKEEKRMPKAKHTQEILIPMAERAKAYYYVDILEDLCFRIEHPGLVGLMEKIRDRICAENRLATGKSLLAFEKIFDHKRKSPDKMLEPYRRNIIEFRQQDRSMVSLYRQITREMRNSNELERIFRKDNFAFYDLFLIVSNDLEEEGTPIRPHDLFFKYFELALSKCGFYIVDYKKTTHEDSTYFLLADEMDNLYRLFIRTQDDYNRYLHGDIIDDSAFFSGIVNEIEPRDTYRPKIKVFRADGTAMIIDKDSTVLDFAFHIHSDLGLHFKHAHLNDDKTFLPAYTRLSEGDTVFIIQDENVKPTFSWFNYVRTSRATHHLVRYFYRLYGSGNDAPSV
;
A
#
# COMPACT_ATOMS: atom_id res chain seq x y z
N MET A 1 -2.14 12.30 -1.56
CA MET A 1 -1.86 13.48 -2.42
C MET A 1 -3.04 14.44 -2.38
N PRO A 2 -2.83 15.77 -2.41
CA PRO A 2 -3.92 16.72 -2.56
C PRO A 2 -4.48 16.63 -3.99
N TYR A 3 -5.73 16.19 -4.12
CA TYR A 3 -6.43 16.15 -5.40
C TYR A 3 -6.59 17.58 -5.94
N LYS A 4 -6.22 17.79 -7.21
CA LYS A 4 -6.19 19.11 -7.85
C LYS A 4 -7.22 19.17 -8.98
N LEU A 5 -8.11 20.15 -8.89
CA LEU A 5 -9.20 20.39 -9.86
C LEU A 5 -8.69 21.03 -11.16
N ASP A 6 -7.81 22.04 -11.02
CA ASP A 6 -7.23 22.73 -12.16
C ASP A 6 -5.97 22.03 -12.64
N VAL A 7 -6.03 21.48 -13.85
CA VAL A 7 -4.91 20.77 -14.47
C VAL A 7 -4.66 21.32 -15.85
N THR A 8 -3.39 21.58 -16.16
CA THR A 8 -2.97 21.96 -17.51
C THR A 8 -2.25 20.83 -18.22
N TYR A 9 -2.28 20.83 -19.56
CA TYR A 9 -1.57 19.86 -20.36
C TYR A 9 -0.05 19.89 -20.08
N ASN A 10 0.51 21.08 -19.92
CA ASN A 10 1.94 21.25 -19.61
C ASN A 10 2.32 20.63 -18.27
N GLU A 11 1.46 20.69 -17.25
CA GLU A 11 1.69 20.01 -15.97
C GLU A 11 1.75 18.50 -16.14
N ILE A 12 0.82 17.91 -16.90
CA ILE A 12 0.80 16.47 -17.21
C ILE A 12 2.09 16.06 -17.92
N MET A 13 2.50 16.82 -18.94
CA MET A 13 3.72 16.54 -19.70
C MET A 13 4.99 16.70 -18.86
N ASN A 14 5.04 17.69 -17.97
CA ASN A 14 6.18 17.85 -17.05
C ASN A 14 6.30 16.66 -16.10
N LEU A 15 5.18 16.18 -15.55
CA LEU A 15 5.15 15.00 -14.68
C LEU A 15 5.57 13.73 -15.42
N TYR A 16 5.09 13.55 -16.64
CA TYR A 16 5.39 12.40 -17.49
C TYR A 16 6.87 12.39 -17.93
N THR A 17 7.38 13.51 -18.43
CA THR A 17 8.77 13.63 -18.90
C THR A 17 9.81 13.57 -17.78
N ALA A 18 9.45 13.94 -16.54
CA ALA A 18 10.31 13.76 -15.39
C ALA A 18 10.58 12.27 -15.06
N ARG A 19 9.73 11.36 -15.55
CA ARG A 19 9.78 9.92 -15.24
C ARG A 19 10.17 9.05 -16.44
N HIS A 20 10.11 9.56 -17.67
CA HIS A 20 10.37 8.79 -18.89
C HIS A 20 11.46 9.43 -19.74
N ARG A 21 12.49 8.64 -20.09
CA ARG A 21 13.61 9.08 -20.95
C ARG A 21 13.23 9.03 -22.43
N ASP A 22 12.67 7.91 -22.87
CA ASP A 22 12.08 7.72 -24.20
C ASP A 22 10.56 7.74 -24.04
N SER A 23 9.87 8.59 -24.79
CA SER A 23 8.46 8.88 -24.50
C SER A 23 7.71 9.32 -25.75
N ASP A 24 6.55 8.74 -26.04
CA ASP A 24 5.69 9.15 -27.16
C ASP A 24 4.89 10.41 -26.81
N ARG A 25 5.61 11.54 -26.75
CA ARG A 25 5.03 12.87 -26.45
C ARG A 25 4.06 13.32 -27.53
N GLU A 26 4.33 12.95 -28.77
CA GLU A 26 3.51 13.36 -29.90
C GLU A 26 2.20 12.59 -29.92
N GLY A 27 2.19 11.29 -29.59
CA GLY A 27 0.98 10.50 -29.39
C GLY A 27 0.07 11.11 -28.31
N ILE A 28 0.63 11.44 -27.14
CA ILE A 28 -0.12 12.09 -26.05
C ILE A 28 -0.70 13.44 -26.50
N LYS A 29 0.10 14.25 -27.20
CA LYS A 29 -0.35 15.55 -27.73
C LYS A 29 -1.51 15.40 -28.71
N ARG A 30 -1.41 14.46 -29.66
CA ARG A 30 -2.49 14.17 -30.61
C ARG A 30 -3.75 13.70 -29.90
N ALA A 31 -3.63 12.82 -28.90
CA ALA A 31 -4.77 12.35 -28.11
C ALA A 31 -5.46 13.49 -27.35
N TYR A 32 -4.67 14.38 -26.74
CA TYR A 32 -5.17 15.57 -26.07
C TYR A 32 -5.92 16.51 -27.03
N GLN A 33 -5.32 16.82 -28.19
CA GLN A 33 -5.94 17.68 -29.20
C GLN A 33 -7.24 17.08 -29.73
N TYR A 34 -7.23 15.78 -30.02
CA TYR A 34 -8.41 15.06 -30.49
C TYR A 34 -9.53 15.05 -29.43
N ALA A 35 -9.21 14.82 -28.17
CA ALA A 35 -10.18 14.91 -27.08
C ALA A 35 -10.75 16.34 -26.95
N CYS A 36 -9.91 17.37 -27.07
CA CYS A 36 -10.38 18.78 -27.05
C CYS A 36 -11.36 19.06 -28.19
N GLU A 37 -11.04 18.62 -29.42
CA GLU A 37 -11.88 18.79 -30.60
C GLU A 37 -13.23 18.08 -30.44
N LYS A 38 -13.24 16.82 -29.98
CA LYS A 38 -14.48 16.03 -29.83
C LYS A 38 -15.37 16.50 -28.68
N HIS A 39 -14.79 17.05 -27.62
CA HIS A 39 -15.53 17.62 -26.50
C HIS A 39 -15.90 19.11 -26.71
N GLU A 40 -15.58 19.71 -27.87
CA GLU A 40 -15.94 21.09 -28.17
C GLU A 40 -17.47 21.27 -28.16
N GLY A 41 -17.96 22.18 -27.32
CA GLY A 41 -19.41 22.42 -27.15
C GLY A 41 -20.14 21.50 -26.16
N VAL A 42 -19.48 20.46 -25.62
CA VAL A 42 -20.05 19.56 -24.59
C VAL A 42 -19.73 20.09 -23.19
N LYS A 43 -20.75 20.28 -22.33
CA LYS A 43 -20.58 20.73 -20.92
C LYS A 43 -20.88 19.60 -19.95
N ARG A 44 -20.11 19.47 -18.85
CA ARG A 44 -20.43 18.51 -17.77
C ARG A 44 -21.72 18.93 -17.05
N GLY A 45 -22.34 17.99 -16.35
CA GLY A 45 -23.51 18.26 -15.48
C GLY A 45 -23.24 19.29 -14.37
N SER A 46 -21.97 19.57 -14.06
CA SER A 46 -21.50 20.63 -13.14
C SER A 46 -21.25 22.00 -13.79
N GLY A 47 -21.25 22.09 -15.13
CA GLY A 47 -20.99 23.33 -15.89
C GLY A 47 -19.54 23.56 -16.37
N GLU A 48 -18.57 22.72 -15.95
CA GLU A 48 -17.17 22.80 -16.41
C GLU A 48 -16.99 22.25 -17.85
N PRO A 49 -15.98 22.74 -18.60
CA PRO A 49 -15.54 22.13 -19.85
C PRO A 49 -15.19 20.65 -19.68
N TYR A 50 -15.69 19.78 -20.56
CA TYR A 50 -15.59 18.32 -20.40
C TYR A 50 -14.16 17.78 -20.35
N ILE A 51 -13.22 18.45 -21.03
CA ILE A 51 -11.81 18.04 -21.14
C ILE A 51 -11.06 17.94 -19.80
N PHE A 52 -11.51 18.66 -18.76
CA PHE A 52 -10.82 18.66 -17.48
C PHE A 52 -10.82 17.29 -16.79
N HIS A 53 -11.87 16.48 -16.95
CA HIS A 53 -11.89 15.15 -16.37
C HIS A 53 -10.86 14.21 -17.02
N PRO A 54 -10.86 13.98 -18.35
CA PRO A 54 -9.83 13.19 -19.00
C PRO A 54 -8.41 13.68 -18.69
N MET A 55 -8.21 15.01 -18.57
CA MET A 55 -6.93 15.58 -18.16
C MET A 55 -6.54 15.22 -16.72
N ARG A 56 -7.46 15.28 -15.75
CA ARG A 56 -7.18 14.88 -14.37
C ARG A 56 -6.90 13.38 -14.27
N VAL A 57 -7.63 12.55 -15.01
CA VAL A 57 -7.37 11.10 -15.11
C VAL A 57 -5.97 10.84 -15.67
N ALA A 58 -5.61 11.50 -16.78
CA ALA A 58 -4.27 11.40 -17.36
C ALA A 58 -3.18 11.91 -16.41
N ARG A 59 -3.47 12.96 -15.62
CA ARG A 59 -2.54 13.46 -14.59
C ARG A 59 -2.29 12.43 -13.50
N ILE A 60 -3.33 11.77 -12.99
CA ILE A 60 -3.20 10.70 -11.98
C ILE A 60 -2.24 9.63 -12.51
N LEU A 61 -2.41 9.20 -13.77
CA LEU A 61 -1.53 8.20 -14.38
C LEU A 61 -0.09 8.73 -14.63
N ALA A 62 0.05 9.97 -15.07
CA ALA A 62 1.36 10.61 -15.27
C ALA A 62 2.15 10.79 -13.96
N GLU A 63 1.48 11.13 -12.86
CA GLU A 63 2.09 11.26 -11.53
C GLU A 63 2.69 9.95 -11.03
N GLN A 64 2.06 8.84 -11.39
CA GLN A 64 2.51 7.50 -11.02
C GLN A 64 3.54 6.96 -12.01
N GLY A 65 3.74 7.59 -13.17
CA GLY A 65 4.75 7.16 -14.14
C GLY A 65 4.27 6.03 -15.06
N PHE A 66 2.96 5.96 -15.35
CA PHE A 66 2.47 5.07 -16.40
C PHE A 66 2.89 5.53 -17.80
N GLU A 67 3.00 4.57 -18.71
CA GLU A 67 3.43 4.76 -20.10
C GLU A 67 2.47 5.59 -20.95
N SER A 68 2.93 6.03 -22.14
CA SER A 68 2.18 6.95 -23.01
C SER A 68 0.80 6.44 -23.40
N ASP A 69 0.63 5.13 -23.58
CA ASP A 69 -0.64 4.54 -23.99
C ASP A 69 -1.70 4.55 -22.88
N TYR A 70 -1.32 4.47 -21.60
CA TYR A 70 -2.21 4.73 -20.47
C TYR A 70 -2.74 6.18 -20.51
N LEU A 71 -1.84 7.14 -20.75
CA LEU A 71 -2.19 8.57 -20.82
C LEU A 71 -3.09 8.84 -22.03
N MET A 72 -2.79 8.27 -23.20
CA MET A 72 -3.64 8.37 -24.39
C MET A 72 -5.02 7.77 -24.14
N SER A 73 -5.11 6.57 -23.56
CA SER A 73 -6.40 5.95 -23.23
C SER A 73 -7.19 6.77 -22.21
N ALA A 74 -6.54 7.34 -21.19
CA ALA A 74 -7.19 8.23 -20.23
C ALA A 74 -7.74 9.50 -20.87
N LEU A 75 -7.02 10.10 -21.83
CA LEU A 75 -7.48 11.28 -22.55
C LEU A 75 -8.67 10.97 -23.49
N LEU A 76 -8.78 9.72 -23.96
CA LEU A 76 -9.74 9.31 -24.99
C LEU A 76 -10.93 8.51 -24.46
N HIS A 77 -10.94 8.07 -23.20
CA HIS A 77 -11.97 7.16 -22.70
C HIS A 77 -13.40 7.73 -22.81
N ASP A 78 -13.58 8.99 -22.38
CA ASP A 78 -14.87 9.69 -22.49
C ASP A 78 -15.21 10.12 -23.92
N VAL A 79 -14.26 10.12 -24.87
CA VAL A 79 -14.54 10.46 -26.26
C VAL A 79 -15.41 9.39 -26.92
N VAL A 80 -15.18 8.12 -26.60
CA VAL A 80 -16.01 7.01 -27.10
C VAL A 80 -17.35 6.98 -26.36
N GLU A 81 -17.37 7.22 -25.06
CA GLU A 81 -18.59 7.17 -24.25
C GLU A 81 -19.55 8.35 -24.51
N ASP A 82 -19.04 9.58 -24.57
CA ASP A 82 -19.87 10.79 -24.58
C ASP A 82 -19.95 11.51 -25.94
N CYS A 83 -18.96 11.33 -26.83
CA CYS A 83 -18.91 12.02 -28.13
C CYS A 83 -19.30 11.14 -29.32
N ASP A 84 -19.77 9.92 -29.07
CA ASP A 84 -20.24 8.99 -30.10
C ASP A 84 -19.18 8.63 -31.18
N VAL A 85 -17.93 8.55 -30.77
CA VAL A 85 -16.82 8.14 -31.65
C VAL A 85 -16.68 6.62 -31.61
N PRO A 86 -16.67 5.93 -32.76
CA PRO A 86 -16.51 4.48 -32.77
C PRO A 86 -15.07 4.07 -32.41
N VAL A 87 -14.92 2.95 -31.68
CA VAL A 87 -13.62 2.37 -31.30
C VAL A 87 -12.72 2.09 -32.52
N SER A 88 -13.30 1.81 -33.69
CA SER A 88 -12.56 1.63 -34.94
C SER A 88 -11.81 2.89 -35.38
N GLU A 89 -12.34 4.07 -35.09
CA GLU A 89 -11.66 5.34 -35.35
C GLU A 89 -10.46 5.53 -34.41
N ILE A 90 -10.64 5.23 -33.11
CA ILE A 90 -9.55 5.23 -32.12
C ILE A 90 -8.45 4.26 -32.55
N ARG A 91 -8.80 3.06 -33.01
CA ARG A 91 -7.84 2.06 -33.51
C ARG A 91 -7.03 2.59 -34.69
N ARG A 92 -7.67 3.28 -35.64
CA ARG A 92 -7.00 3.85 -36.82
C ARG A 92 -6.03 4.98 -36.45
N LEU A 93 -6.39 5.81 -35.47
CA LEU A 93 -5.63 7.01 -35.13
C LEU A 93 -4.53 6.77 -34.09
N PHE A 94 -4.77 5.89 -33.13
CA PHE A 94 -3.93 5.70 -31.94
C PHE A 94 -3.43 4.26 -31.75
N GLY A 95 -3.81 3.34 -32.64
CA GLY A 95 -3.36 1.95 -32.61
C GLY A 95 -4.24 1.03 -31.78
N ASP A 96 -3.96 -0.26 -31.87
CA ASP A 96 -4.81 -1.32 -31.31
C ASP A 96 -4.79 -1.35 -29.77
N THR A 97 -3.63 -1.12 -29.15
CA THR A 97 -3.48 -1.11 -27.68
C THR A 97 -4.36 -0.05 -27.02
N VAL A 98 -4.36 1.18 -27.54
CA VAL A 98 -5.17 2.29 -27.01
C VAL A 98 -6.66 1.99 -27.23
N ALA A 99 -7.03 1.50 -28.41
CA ALA A 99 -8.42 1.18 -28.75
C ALA A 99 -9.01 0.06 -27.88
N LYS A 100 -8.25 -1.03 -27.66
CA LYS A 100 -8.67 -2.12 -26.77
C LYS A 100 -8.88 -1.63 -25.33
N THR A 101 -7.97 -0.79 -24.85
CA THR A 101 -8.06 -0.21 -23.50
C THR A 101 -9.30 0.67 -23.36
N VAL A 102 -9.53 1.57 -24.32
CA VAL A 102 -10.69 2.47 -24.31
C VAL A 102 -12.00 1.69 -24.40
N ASP A 103 -12.08 0.69 -25.27
CA ASP A 103 -13.28 -0.16 -25.40
C ASP A 103 -13.59 -0.94 -24.12
N ALA A 104 -12.56 -1.47 -23.46
CA ALA A 104 -12.70 -2.21 -22.20
C ALA A 104 -13.27 -1.35 -21.07
N VAL A 105 -12.95 -0.05 -21.02
CA VAL A 105 -13.44 0.86 -19.97
C VAL A 105 -14.76 1.56 -20.31
N THR A 106 -15.22 1.46 -21.56
CA THR A 106 -16.46 2.09 -22.05
C THR A 106 -17.68 1.24 -21.69
N ALA A 107 -18.68 1.87 -21.05
CA ALA A 107 -19.94 1.23 -20.70
C ALA A 107 -20.83 0.91 -21.92
N LEU A 108 -21.75 -0.04 -21.78
CA LEU A 108 -22.71 -0.35 -22.84
C LEU A 108 -23.76 0.76 -22.96
N SER A 109 -24.02 1.18 -24.18
CA SER A 109 -24.98 2.22 -24.56
C SER A 109 -26.26 1.62 -25.15
N ASP A 110 -27.28 2.46 -25.40
CA ASP A 110 -28.50 2.02 -26.10
C ASP A 110 -28.24 1.55 -27.55
N ARG A 111 -27.11 1.92 -28.15
CA ARG A 111 -26.74 1.56 -29.52
C ARG A 111 -26.31 0.10 -29.64
N ASP A 112 -25.76 -0.44 -28.56
CA ASP A 112 -25.26 -1.81 -28.50
C ASP A 112 -26.39 -2.86 -28.53
N PHE A 113 -27.65 -2.44 -28.30
CA PHE A 113 -28.81 -3.33 -28.21
C PHE A 113 -29.84 -3.15 -29.34
N GLY A 114 -29.65 -2.18 -30.24
CA GLY A 114 -30.58 -1.91 -31.34
C GLY A 114 -32.00 -1.61 -30.87
N GLU A 115 -32.99 -2.31 -31.43
CA GLU A 115 -34.42 -2.12 -31.08
C GLU A 115 -34.79 -2.78 -29.74
N ASN A 116 -34.07 -3.82 -29.29
CA ASN A 116 -34.36 -4.57 -28.07
C ASN A 116 -33.61 -4.00 -26.86
N LYS A 117 -33.96 -2.77 -26.48
CA LYS A 117 -33.27 -2.02 -25.41
C LYS A 117 -33.60 -2.59 -24.02
N PRO A 118 -32.62 -3.07 -23.24
CA PRO A 118 -32.85 -3.51 -21.88
C PRO A 118 -33.18 -2.34 -20.96
N SER A 119 -33.81 -2.63 -19.82
CA SER A 119 -33.96 -1.65 -18.74
C SER A 119 -32.60 -1.10 -18.31
N LYS A 120 -32.55 0.15 -17.84
CA LYS A 120 -31.30 0.78 -17.40
C LYS A 120 -30.52 -0.09 -16.41
N LYS A 121 -31.19 -0.64 -15.40
CA LYS A 121 -30.58 -1.53 -14.41
C LYS A 121 -29.94 -2.77 -15.06
N LYS A 122 -30.60 -3.36 -16.08
CA LYS A 122 -30.07 -4.51 -16.79
C LYS A 122 -28.87 -4.12 -17.67
N ARG A 123 -28.89 -2.94 -18.30
CA ARG A 123 -27.75 -2.41 -19.06
C ARG A 123 -26.54 -2.15 -18.18
N ASP A 124 -26.75 -1.53 -17.01
CA ASP A 124 -25.67 -1.28 -16.04
C ASP A 124 -25.02 -2.61 -15.61
N SER A 125 -25.82 -3.63 -15.26
CA SER A 125 -25.29 -4.96 -14.92
C SER A 125 -24.57 -5.65 -16.08
N LEU A 126 -25.02 -5.49 -17.32
CA LEU A 126 -24.33 -6.02 -18.50
C LEU A 126 -23.02 -5.29 -18.78
N SER A 127 -22.97 -3.99 -18.47
CA SER A 127 -21.74 -3.19 -18.55
C SER A 127 -20.72 -3.67 -17.52
N ASP A 128 -21.15 -4.02 -16.31
CA ASP A 128 -20.27 -4.59 -15.29
C ASP A 128 -19.71 -5.95 -15.70
N VAL A 129 -20.52 -6.80 -16.34
CA VAL A 129 -20.05 -8.08 -16.90
C VAL A 129 -19.04 -7.85 -18.02
N LYS A 130 -19.34 -6.98 -19.00
CA LYS A 130 -18.40 -6.61 -20.07
C LYS A 130 -17.09 -6.09 -19.49
N LEU A 131 -17.19 -5.22 -18.49
CA LEU A 131 -16.05 -4.63 -17.80
C LEU A 131 -15.18 -5.73 -17.21
N GLN A 132 -15.75 -6.70 -16.49
CA GLN A 132 -15.01 -7.79 -15.87
C GLN A 132 -14.41 -8.77 -16.87
N GLU A 133 -15.12 -9.10 -17.96
CA GLU A 133 -14.68 -10.06 -18.98
C GLU A 133 -13.55 -9.51 -19.85
N ASN A 134 -13.60 -8.22 -20.19
CA ASN A 134 -12.66 -7.59 -21.12
C ASN A 134 -11.56 -6.77 -20.40
N MET A 135 -11.48 -6.82 -19.07
CA MET A 135 -10.57 -5.96 -18.29
C MET A 135 -9.09 -6.34 -18.47
N THR A 136 -8.34 -5.61 -19.29
CA THR A 136 -6.87 -5.71 -19.25
C THR A 136 -6.29 -4.99 -18.04
N VAL A 137 -5.03 -5.30 -17.66
CA VAL A 137 -4.33 -4.57 -16.57
C VAL A 137 -4.29 -3.07 -16.87
N LYS A 138 -4.09 -2.70 -18.14
CA LYS A 138 -4.09 -1.31 -18.59
C LYS A 138 -5.44 -0.63 -18.43
N ALA A 139 -6.51 -1.29 -18.87
CA ALA A 139 -7.87 -0.80 -18.71
C ALA A 139 -8.24 -0.63 -17.23
N LEU A 140 -7.76 -1.52 -16.37
CA LEU A 140 -8.02 -1.45 -14.92
C LEU A 140 -7.45 -0.16 -14.33
N TYR A 141 -6.21 0.20 -14.64
CA TYR A 141 -5.60 1.44 -14.13
C TYR A 141 -6.26 2.70 -14.68
N VAL A 142 -6.65 2.69 -15.96
CA VAL A 142 -7.45 3.79 -16.53
C VAL A 142 -8.78 3.92 -15.79
N LYS A 143 -9.46 2.79 -15.50
CA LYS A 143 -10.74 2.79 -14.78
C LYS A 143 -10.62 3.18 -13.31
N ILE A 144 -9.53 2.79 -12.66
CA ILE A 144 -9.17 3.23 -11.30
C ILE A 144 -8.97 4.74 -11.28
N ALA A 145 -8.17 5.29 -12.21
CA ALA A 145 -7.92 6.73 -12.28
C ALA A 145 -9.21 7.52 -12.58
N ASP A 146 -10.05 7.05 -13.51
CA ASP A 146 -11.40 7.58 -13.76
C ASP A 146 -12.23 7.59 -12.46
N ARG A 147 -12.24 6.45 -11.73
CA ARG A 147 -13.02 6.36 -10.50
C ARG A 147 -12.51 7.27 -9.40
N ILE A 148 -11.20 7.40 -9.24
CA ILE A 148 -10.58 8.33 -8.28
C ILE A 148 -11.03 9.76 -8.59
N ASP A 149 -11.00 10.18 -9.85
CA ASP A 149 -11.48 11.50 -10.25
C ASP A 149 -12.97 11.71 -9.94
N ASN A 150 -13.79 10.72 -10.30
CA ASN A 150 -15.24 10.74 -10.10
C ASN A 150 -15.66 10.80 -8.64
N LEU A 151 -14.99 10.05 -7.76
CA LEU A 151 -15.27 10.08 -6.32
C LEU A 151 -14.67 11.33 -5.65
N SER A 152 -13.56 11.85 -6.16
CA SER A 152 -12.97 13.10 -5.65
C SER A 152 -13.82 14.34 -6.02
N THR A 153 -14.54 14.29 -7.15
CA THR A 153 -15.44 15.36 -7.62
C THR A 153 -16.92 15.08 -7.37
N ILE A 154 -17.22 14.17 -6.43
CA ILE A 154 -18.57 13.66 -6.16
C ILE A 154 -19.56 14.76 -5.72
N SER A 155 -19.07 15.89 -5.21
CA SER A 155 -19.89 17.06 -4.85
C SER A 155 -20.68 17.61 -6.04
N GLY A 156 -20.16 17.51 -7.26
CA GLY A 156 -20.85 17.90 -8.49
C GLY A 156 -21.93 16.92 -8.97
N VAL A 157 -22.01 15.73 -8.36
CA VAL A 157 -23.00 14.70 -8.68
C VAL A 157 -24.24 14.87 -7.79
N LYS A 158 -25.44 14.62 -8.35
CA LYS A 158 -26.71 14.60 -7.59
C LYS A 158 -26.60 13.68 -6.37
N GLU A 159 -27.09 14.13 -5.22
CA GLU A 159 -26.98 13.43 -3.93
C GLU A 159 -27.46 11.97 -3.99
N GLU A 160 -28.61 11.73 -4.64
CA GLU A 160 -29.20 10.41 -4.87
C GLU A 160 -28.29 9.41 -5.62
N LYS A 161 -27.30 9.91 -6.38
CA LYS A 161 -26.35 9.09 -7.15
C LYS A 161 -24.99 8.92 -6.47
N ARG A 162 -24.71 9.66 -5.38
CA ARG A 162 -23.39 9.61 -4.73
C ARG A 162 -23.15 8.28 -4.03
N MET A 163 -24.10 7.85 -3.19
CA MET A 163 -24.04 6.58 -2.47
C MET A 163 -23.99 5.36 -3.41
N PRO A 164 -24.84 5.24 -4.45
CA PRO A 164 -24.72 4.17 -5.45
C PRO A 164 -23.34 4.11 -6.12
N LYS A 165 -22.70 5.25 -6.41
CA LYS A 165 -21.35 5.28 -7.01
C LYS A 165 -20.28 4.75 -6.05
N ALA A 166 -20.35 5.09 -4.76
CA ALA A 166 -19.44 4.56 -3.75
C ALA A 166 -19.60 3.04 -3.60
N LYS A 167 -20.84 2.56 -3.44
CA LYS A 167 -21.14 1.11 -3.35
C LYS A 167 -20.67 0.32 -4.55
N HIS A 168 -20.94 0.80 -5.76
CA HIS A 168 -20.45 0.16 -7.00
C HIS A 168 -18.92 0.07 -7.03
N THR A 169 -18.23 1.09 -6.52
CA THR A 169 -16.76 1.08 -6.42
C THR A 169 -16.27 -0.02 -5.47
N GLN A 170 -16.92 -0.17 -4.31
CA GLN A 170 -16.58 -1.19 -3.32
C GLN A 170 -16.92 -2.61 -3.79
N GLU A 171 -18.02 -2.79 -4.53
CA GLU A 171 -18.49 -4.11 -4.95
C GLU A 171 -17.78 -4.62 -6.21
N ILE A 172 -17.33 -3.72 -7.09
CA ILE A 172 -16.77 -4.09 -8.40
C ILE A 172 -15.28 -3.72 -8.50
N LEU A 173 -14.95 -2.43 -8.35
CA LEU A 173 -13.62 -1.94 -8.71
C LEU A 173 -12.55 -2.26 -7.66
N ILE A 174 -12.87 -2.12 -6.37
CA ILE A 174 -11.94 -2.46 -5.28
C ILE A 174 -11.53 -3.95 -5.35
N PRO A 175 -12.45 -4.93 -5.47
CA PRO A 175 -12.07 -6.34 -5.63
C PRO A 175 -11.21 -6.62 -6.87
N MET A 176 -11.39 -5.88 -7.97
CA MET A 176 -10.53 -6.00 -9.15
C MET A 176 -9.12 -5.46 -8.85
N ALA A 177 -9.01 -4.33 -8.18
CA ALA A 177 -7.73 -3.75 -7.77
C ALA A 177 -6.99 -4.61 -6.73
N GLU A 178 -7.71 -5.20 -5.78
CA GLU A 178 -7.14 -6.14 -4.80
C GLU A 178 -6.56 -7.39 -5.46
N ARG A 179 -7.25 -7.95 -6.47
CA ARG A 179 -6.74 -9.08 -7.26
C ARG A 179 -5.48 -8.71 -8.05
N ALA A 180 -5.41 -7.48 -8.55
CA ALA A 180 -4.20 -6.93 -9.18
C ALA A 180 -3.09 -6.57 -8.16
N LYS A 181 -3.35 -6.74 -6.85
CA LYS A 181 -2.49 -6.31 -5.74
C LYS A 181 -2.16 -4.81 -5.77
N ALA A 182 -3.03 -4.01 -6.37
CA ALA A 182 -2.92 -2.56 -6.49
C ALA A 182 -3.34 -1.86 -5.18
N TYR A 183 -2.76 -2.28 -4.04
CA TYR A 183 -3.22 -1.89 -2.70
C TYR A 183 -3.13 -0.38 -2.43
N TYR A 184 -2.18 0.32 -3.06
CA TYR A 184 -2.12 1.78 -3.01
C TYR A 184 -3.43 2.42 -3.51
N TYR A 185 -3.98 1.94 -4.64
CA TYR A 185 -5.24 2.46 -5.17
C TYR A 185 -6.46 1.96 -4.40
N VAL A 186 -6.41 0.73 -3.87
CA VAL A 186 -7.45 0.19 -2.98
C VAL A 186 -7.65 1.12 -1.78
N ASP A 187 -6.56 1.49 -1.09
CA ASP A 187 -6.62 2.40 0.05
C ASP A 187 -7.20 3.78 -0.34
N ILE A 188 -6.86 4.32 -1.51
CA ILE A 188 -7.42 5.59 -2.01
C ILE A 188 -8.92 5.46 -2.28
N LEU A 189 -9.34 4.42 -3.01
CA LEU A 189 -10.74 4.20 -3.36
C LEU A 189 -11.59 3.96 -2.10
N GLU A 190 -11.09 3.20 -1.14
CA GLU A 190 -11.77 2.97 0.13
C GLU A 190 -11.87 4.24 0.97
N ASP A 191 -10.84 5.10 1.01
CA ASP A 191 -10.89 6.40 1.70
C ASP A 191 -11.94 7.32 1.07
N LEU A 192 -12.00 7.36 -0.27
CA LEU A 192 -13.01 8.15 -0.99
C LEU A 192 -14.43 7.60 -0.75
N CYS A 193 -14.62 6.28 -0.76
CA CYS A 193 -15.91 5.68 -0.44
C CYS A 193 -16.31 5.99 1.01
N PHE A 194 -15.41 5.81 1.96
CA PHE A 194 -15.65 6.10 3.38
C PHE A 194 -16.09 7.55 3.62
N ARG A 195 -15.46 8.51 2.93
CA ARG A 195 -15.84 9.93 2.96
C ARG A 195 -17.25 10.20 2.45
N ILE A 196 -17.69 9.46 1.43
CA ILE A 196 -19.04 9.59 0.86
C ILE A 196 -20.08 8.93 1.75
N GLU A 197 -19.76 7.78 2.33
CA GLU A 197 -20.67 6.99 3.14
C GLU A 197 -20.89 7.58 4.53
N HIS A 198 -19.84 8.14 5.13
CA HIS A 198 -19.85 8.61 6.51
C HIS A 198 -19.27 10.03 6.66
N PRO A 199 -19.75 11.03 5.92
CA PRO A 199 -19.15 12.37 5.89
C PRO A 199 -19.09 13.05 7.27
N GLY A 200 -20.11 12.85 8.11
CA GLY A 200 -20.13 13.39 9.47
C GLY A 200 -19.09 12.76 10.40
N LEU A 201 -18.87 11.45 10.29
CA LEU A 201 -17.86 10.75 11.07
C LEU A 201 -16.45 11.15 10.62
N VAL A 202 -16.22 11.23 9.30
CA VAL A 202 -14.93 11.70 8.77
C VAL A 202 -14.63 13.11 9.25
N GLY A 203 -15.58 14.03 9.15
CA GLY A 203 -15.38 15.41 9.62
C GLY A 203 -15.07 15.50 11.12
N LEU A 204 -15.68 14.63 11.95
CA LEU A 204 -15.36 14.53 13.37
C LEU A 204 -13.94 14.00 13.59
N MET A 205 -13.56 12.92 12.90
CA MET A 205 -12.22 12.33 12.98
C MET A 205 -11.14 13.33 12.54
N GLU A 206 -11.37 14.05 11.44
CA GLU A 206 -10.45 15.09 10.95
C GLU A 206 -10.31 16.21 11.99
N LYS A 207 -11.41 16.68 12.58
CA LYS A 207 -11.37 17.69 13.64
C LYS A 207 -10.57 17.23 14.86
N ILE A 208 -10.70 15.96 15.27
CA ILE A 208 -9.94 15.39 16.40
C ILE A 208 -8.46 15.28 16.02
N ARG A 209 -8.14 14.69 14.87
CA ARG A 209 -6.75 14.58 14.36
C ARG A 209 -6.09 15.95 14.30
N ASP A 210 -6.75 16.93 13.68
CA ASP A 210 -6.17 18.25 13.46
C ASP A 210 -5.89 18.98 14.77
N ARG A 211 -6.77 18.80 15.78
CA ARG A 211 -6.52 19.30 17.14
C ARG A 211 -5.26 18.66 17.75
N ILE A 212 -5.17 17.33 17.71
CA ILE A 212 -4.02 16.58 18.26
C ILE A 212 -2.72 16.97 17.55
N CYS A 213 -2.75 17.06 16.22
CA CYS A 213 -1.60 17.46 15.41
C CYS A 213 -1.21 18.92 15.67
N ALA A 214 -2.16 19.82 15.90
CA ALA A 214 -1.87 21.20 16.25
C ALA A 214 -1.20 21.33 17.63
N GLU A 215 -1.71 20.60 18.63
CA GLU A 215 -1.15 20.57 19.99
C GLU A 215 0.27 19.96 20.02
N ASN A 216 0.56 18.97 19.17
CA ASN A 216 1.86 18.30 19.11
C ASN A 216 2.79 18.79 17.99
N ARG A 217 2.41 19.85 17.26
CA ARG A 217 3.08 20.29 16.01
C ARG A 217 4.59 20.46 16.13
N LEU A 218 5.06 21.02 17.24
CA LEU A 218 6.49 21.28 17.45
C LEU A 218 7.27 19.96 17.62
N ALA A 219 6.74 19.02 18.40
CA ALA A 219 7.36 17.73 18.64
C ALA A 219 7.35 16.90 17.35
N THR A 220 6.19 16.73 16.72
CA THR A 220 6.08 15.97 15.47
C THR A 220 6.88 16.61 14.33
N GLY A 221 6.87 17.95 14.21
CA GLY A 221 7.68 18.66 13.23
C GLY A 221 9.19 18.44 13.41
N LYS A 222 9.69 18.41 14.66
CA LYS A 222 11.08 18.08 14.96
C LYS A 222 11.40 16.63 14.56
N SER A 223 10.51 15.69 14.91
CA SER A 223 10.67 14.27 14.62
C SER A 223 10.66 13.97 13.11
N LEU A 224 9.69 14.51 12.37
CA LEU A 224 9.60 14.38 10.92
C LEU A 224 10.83 14.96 10.22
N LEU A 225 11.31 16.13 10.65
CA LEU A 225 12.55 16.71 10.12
C LEU A 225 13.79 15.88 10.44
N ALA A 226 13.82 15.21 11.61
CA ALA A 226 14.90 14.30 11.96
C ALA A 226 14.94 13.10 11.00
N PHE A 227 13.80 12.45 10.73
CA PHE A 227 13.71 11.37 9.76
C PHE A 227 14.18 11.82 8.37
N GLU A 228 13.69 12.97 7.87
CA GLU A 228 14.12 13.52 6.58
C GLU A 228 15.63 13.69 6.53
N LYS A 229 16.24 14.30 7.56
CA LYS A 229 17.69 14.54 7.58
C LYS A 229 18.49 13.24 7.66
N ILE A 230 18.04 12.26 8.43
CA ILE A 230 18.75 11.00 8.65
C ILE A 230 18.73 10.14 7.39
N PHE A 231 17.61 10.13 6.67
CA PHE A 231 17.43 9.32 5.46
C PHE A 231 17.65 10.09 4.14
N ASP A 232 18.06 11.36 4.19
CA ASP A 232 18.39 12.13 2.98
C ASP A 232 19.74 11.70 2.40
N HIS A 233 19.67 10.86 1.36
CA HIS A 233 20.85 10.39 0.65
C HIS A 233 21.66 11.51 -0.01
N LYS A 234 21.18 12.76 -0.12
CA LYS A 234 21.92 13.88 -0.71
C LYS A 234 22.78 14.63 0.30
N ARG A 235 22.58 14.40 1.59
CA ARG A 235 23.35 15.01 2.69
C ARG A 235 24.48 14.10 3.15
N LYS A 236 25.36 14.60 4.00
CA LYS A 236 26.33 13.73 4.71
C LYS A 236 25.57 12.83 5.68
N SER A 237 25.99 11.58 5.82
CA SER A 237 25.37 10.67 6.79
C SER A 237 25.51 11.21 8.22
N PRO A 238 24.52 10.96 9.10
CA PRO A 238 24.55 11.43 10.49
C PRO A 238 25.66 10.77 11.31
N ASP A 239 26.13 9.59 10.88
CA ASP A 239 27.27 8.88 11.45
C ASP A 239 28.22 8.46 10.31
N LYS A 240 29.54 8.52 10.56
CA LYS A 240 30.55 8.14 9.56
C LYS A 240 30.41 6.67 9.12
N MET A 241 29.98 5.80 10.03
CA MET A 241 29.76 4.38 9.74
C MET A 241 28.59 4.15 8.77
N LEU A 242 27.69 5.13 8.61
CA LEU A 242 26.56 5.04 7.69
C LEU A 242 26.87 5.55 6.28
N GLU A 243 28.00 6.24 6.08
CA GLU A 243 28.37 6.82 4.79
C GLU A 243 28.45 5.77 3.65
N PRO A 244 28.98 4.54 3.86
CA PRO A 244 28.98 3.51 2.82
C PRO A 244 27.59 3.14 2.31
N TYR A 245 26.57 3.14 3.19
CA TYR A 245 25.21 2.73 2.82
C TYR A 245 24.32 3.91 2.41
N ARG A 246 24.81 5.15 2.44
CA ARG A 246 24.00 6.32 2.12
C ARG A 246 23.35 6.23 0.74
N ARG A 247 24.10 5.75 -0.25
CA ARG A 247 23.64 5.61 -1.63
C ARG A 247 22.60 4.50 -1.80
N ASN A 248 22.48 3.61 -0.81
CA ASN A 248 21.46 2.57 -0.82
C ASN A 248 20.08 3.12 -0.45
N ILE A 249 19.98 4.33 0.11
CA ILE A 249 18.69 5.00 0.27
C ILE A 249 18.35 5.70 -1.04
N ILE A 250 17.32 5.22 -1.71
CA ILE A 250 16.83 5.81 -2.96
C ILE A 250 15.98 7.03 -2.64
N GLU A 251 15.03 6.87 -1.72
CA GLU A 251 14.10 7.92 -1.36
C GLU A 251 13.53 7.70 0.03
N PHE A 252 13.24 8.80 0.72
CA PHE A 252 12.46 8.78 1.95
C PHE A 252 11.23 9.66 1.75
N ARG A 253 10.04 9.12 2.04
CA ARG A 253 8.76 9.81 1.88
C ARG A 253 7.98 9.85 3.19
N GLN A 254 7.21 10.92 3.34
CA GLN A 254 6.29 11.11 4.45
C GLN A 254 4.90 11.41 3.89
N GLN A 255 3.86 10.82 4.48
CA GLN A 255 2.49 11.14 4.15
C GLN A 255 1.59 11.05 5.38
N ASP A 256 0.50 11.81 5.35
CA ASP A 256 -0.57 11.65 6.33
C ASP A 256 -1.25 10.29 6.12
N ARG A 257 -1.49 9.58 7.22
CA ARG A 257 -2.28 8.35 7.21
C ARG A 257 -3.73 8.66 6.84
N SER A 258 -4.31 7.83 5.96
CA SER A 258 -5.68 8.02 5.47
C SER A 258 -6.73 7.85 6.58
N MET A 259 -7.91 8.46 6.39
CA MET A 259 -9.00 8.40 7.35
C MET A 259 -9.58 7.00 7.46
N VAL A 260 -9.70 6.29 6.33
CA VAL A 260 -10.12 4.88 6.34
C VAL A 260 -9.12 4.00 7.09
N SER A 261 -7.81 4.26 6.97
CA SER A 261 -6.79 3.48 7.70
C SER A 261 -6.87 3.71 9.20
N LEU A 262 -7.11 4.94 9.64
CA LEU A 262 -7.36 5.28 11.05
C LEU A 262 -8.67 4.64 11.53
N TYR A 263 -9.73 4.74 10.74
CA TYR A 263 -11.05 4.18 11.04
C TYR A 263 -10.99 2.66 11.24
N ARG A 264 -10.26 1.92 10.38
CA ARG A 264 -10.06 0.46 10.53
C ARG A 264 -9.40 0.06 11.86
N GLN A 265 -8.50 0.89 12.38
CA GLN A 265 -7.90 0.64 13.70
C GLN A 265 -8.89 0.99 14.81
N ILE A 266 -9.57 2.12 14.68
CA ILE A 266 -10.62 2.55 15.62
C ILE A 266 -11.71 1.48 15.75
N THR A 267 -12.23 0.91 14.66
CA THR A 267 -13.31 -0.08 14.70
C THR A 267 -12.91 -1.41 15.34
N ARG A 268 -11.62 -1.76 15.34
CA ARG A 268 -11.11 -2.93 16.09
C ARG A 268 -11.12 -2.70 17.60
N GLU A 269 -11.02 -1.44 18.03
CA GLU A 269 -10.94 -1.04 19.43
C GLU A 269 -12.28 -0.51 19.98
N MET A 270 -13.13 0.05 19.13
CA MET A 270 -14.40 0.68 19.50
C MET A 270 -15.53 -0.34 19.70
N ARG A 271 -16.22 -0.22 20.84
CA ARG A 271 -17.50 -0.92 21.10
C ARG A 271 -18.73 -0.03 20.84
N ASN A 272 -18.59 1.30 20.93
CA ASN A 272 -19.66 2.29 20.66
C ASN A 272 -19.06 3.65 20.22
N SER A 273 -19.88 4.51 19.59
CA SER A 273 -19.46 5.79 18.98
C SER A 273 -18.96 6.86 19.97
N ASN A 274 -19.34 6.76 21.25
CA ASN A 274 -18.98 7.77 22.27
C ASN A 274 -17.53 7.60 22.78
N GLU A 275 -16.85 6.52 22.40
CA GLU A 275 -15.46 6.26 22.78
C GLU A 275 -14.44 6.85 21.81
N LEU A 276 -14.88 7.45 20.71
CA LEU A 276 -13.99 7.95 19.65
C LEU A 276 -12.95 8.93 20.18
N GLU A 277 -13.35 9.97 20.92
CA GLU A 277 -12.40 10.95 21.50
C GLU A 277 -11.48 10.33 22.56
N ARG A 278 -11.93 9.27 23.24
CA ARG A 278 -11.15 8.58 24.27
C ARG A 278 -10.06 7.70 23.64
N ILE A 279 -10.38 7.04 22.54
CA ILE A 279 -9.51 6.09 21.83
C ILE A 279 -8.54 6.83 20.92
N PHE A 280 -9.04 7.85 20.22
CA PHE A 280 -8.30 8.54 19.16
C PHE A 280 -7.31 9.56 19.73
N ARG A 281 -6.18 9.05 20.23
CA ARG A 281 -5.13 9.83 20.89
C ARG A 281 -3.76 9.57 20.25
N LYS A 282 -2.81 10.49 20.44
CA LYS A 282 -1.47 10.44 19.83
C LYS A 282 -0.62 9.24 20.28
N ASP A 283 -0.83 8.78 21.51
CA ASP A 283 -0.15 7.65 22.15
C ASP A 283 -0.68 6.29 21.67
N ASN A 284 -1.78 6.28 20.92
CA ASN A 284 -2.40 5.07 20.38
C ASN A 284 -2.47 5.06 18.84
N PHE A 285 -2.43 6.23 18.20
CA PHE A 285 -2.53 6.37 16.75
C PHE A 285 -1.29 7.00 16.13
N ALA A 286 -0.68 6.25 15.22
CA ALA A 286 0.26 6.83 14.25
C ALA A 286 -0.52 7.58 13.18
N PHE A 287 -0.25 8.88 13.05
CA PHE A 287 -0.87 9.78 12.08
C PHE A 287 -0.09 9.90 10.78
N TYR A 288 1.15 9.42 10.76
CA TYR A 288 2.05 9.54 9.61
C TYR A 288 2.54 8.17 9.18
N ASP A 289 2.51 7.96 7.86
CA ASP A 289 3.18 6.85 7.20
C ASP A 289 4.49 7.36 6.60
N LEU A 290 5.57 6.70 6.98
CA LEU A 290 6.93 6.97 6.53
C LEU A 290 7.37 5.82 5.63
N PHE A 291 7.97 6.12 4.49
CA PHE A 291 8.48 5.11 3.56
C PHE A 291 9.97 5.31 3.37
N LEU A 292 10.77 4.34 3.80
CA LEU A 292 12.18 4.24 3.49
C LEU A 292 12.34 3.31 2.29
N ILE A 293 12.65 3.90 1.13
CA ILE A 293 12.82 3.20 -0.14
C ILE A 293 14.32 3.03 -0.37
N VAL A 294 14.75 1.78 -0.46
CA VAL A 294 16.16 1.41 -0.60
C VAL A 294 16.44 0.68 -1.91
N SER A 295 17.71 0.59 -2.30
CA SER A 295 18.15 -0.12 -3.49
C SER A 295 17.67 -1.58 -3.46
N ASN A 296 17.43 -2.17 -4.63
CA ASN A 296 17.21 -3.62 -4.75
C ASN A 296 18.51 -4.39 -4.47
N ASP A 297 19.64 -3.81 -4.88
CA ASP A 297 20.98 -4.39 -4.74
C ASP A 297 21.63 -3.83 -3.48
N LEU A 298 21.32 -4.43 -2.33
CA LEU A 298 21.91 -4.08 -1.05
C LEU A 298 23.04 -5.05 -0.72
N GLU A 299 24.26 -4.51 -0.61
CA GLU A 299 25.44 -5.30 -0.26
C GLU A 299 26.28 -4.60 0.81
N GLU A 300 26.95 -5.42 1.62
CA GLU A 300 27.95 -5.02 2.60
C GLU A 300 29.15 -5.95 2.44
N GLU A 301 30.31 -5.39 2.08
CA GLU A 301 31.57 -6.15 1.88
C GLU A 301 31.41 -7.35 0.92
N GLY A 302 30.56 -7.21 -0.11
CA GLY A 302 30.26 -8.27 -1.08
C GLY A 302 29.24 -9.31 -0.59
N THR A 303 28.62 -9.09 0.57
CA THR A 303 27.54 -9.94 1.11
C THR A 303 26.20 -9.23 0.96
N PRO A 304 25.17 -9.84 0.34
CA PRO A 304 23.84 -9.27 0.28
C PRO A 304 23.24 -9.06 1.67
N ILE A 305 22.64 -7.88 1.91
CA ILE A 305 21.96 -7.55 3.16
C ILE A 305 20.48 -7.25 2.90
N ARG A 306 19.60 -7.48 3.91
CA ARG A 306 18.17 -7.20 3.74
C ARG A 306 17.89 -5.71 3.99
N PRO A 307 16.80 -5.15 3.42
CA PRO A 307 16.37 -3.77 3.70
C PRO A 307 16.24 -3.45 5.19
N HIS A 308 15.72 -4.40 5.97
CA HIS A 308 15.62 -4.24 7.42
C HIS A 308 16.99 -4.14 8.09
N ASP A 309 18.00 -4.91 7.65
CA ASP A 309 19.35 -4.86 8.22
C ASP A 309 19.97 -3.47 8.02
N LEU A 310 19.78 -2.88 6.84
CA LEU A 310 20.15 -1.49 6.56
C LEU A 310 19.41 -0.51 7.49
N PHE A 311 18.09 -0.64 7.61
CA PHE A 311 17.31 0.20 8.53
C PHE A 311 17.84 0.11 9.96
N PHE A 312 18.16 -1.08 10.45
CA PHE A 312 18.62 -1.26 11.82
C PHE A 312 19.98 -0.61 12.08
N LYS A 313 20.89 -0.59 11.10
CA LYS A 313 22.12 0.22 11.20
C LYS A 313 21.79 1.70 11.38
N TYR A 314 20.88 2.25 10.58
CA TYR A 314 20.42 3.64 10.72
C TYR A 314 19.70 3.88 12.05
N PHE A 315 18.94 2.88 12.51
CA PHE A 315 18.24 2.96 13.78
C PHE A 315 19.23 3.07 14.94
N GLU A 316 20.19 2.16 15.04
CA GLU A 316 21.18 2.12 16.11
C GLU A 316 22.14 3.32 16.10
N LEU A 317 22.61 3.70 14.91
CA LEU A 317 23.64 4.73 14.78
C LEU A 317 23.09 6.16 14.72
N ALA A 318 21.80 6.34 14.43
CA ALA A 318 21.20 7.66 14.28
C ALA A 318 19.83 7.84 14.98
N LEU A 319 18.83 7.01 14.67
CA LEU A 319 17.46 7.26 15.19
C LEU A 319 17.36 7.10 16.70
N SER A 320 17.94 6.05 17.28
CA SER A 320 17.93 5.82 18.74
C SER A 320 18.59 6.97 19.50
N LYS A 321 19.69 7.52 18.96
CA LYS A 321 20.38 8.70 19.51
C LYS A 321 19.54 9.98 19.42
N CYS A 322 18.54 10.01 18.54
CA CYS A 322 17.56 11.08 18.42
C CYS A 322 16.31 10.86 19.28
N GLY A 323 16.29 9.82 20.12
CA GLY A 323 15.18 9.53 21.03
C GLY A 323 14.04 8.72 20.41
N PHE A 324 14.26 8.07 19.27
CA PHE A 324 13.27 7.17 18.68
C PHE A 324 13.41 5.75 19.21
N TYR A 325 12.29 5.07 19.45
CA TYR A 325 12.25 3.65 19.84
C TYR A 325 11.19 2.87 19.05
N ILE A 326 11.41 1.56 18.93
CA ILE A 326 10.46 0.65 18.28
C ILE A 326 9.41 0.22 19.30
N VAL A 327 8.15 0.53 19.03
CA VAL A 327 6.99 0.14 19.85
C VAL A 327 6.41 -1.19 19.41
N ASP A 328 6.38 -1.47 18.10
CA ASP A 328 5.84 -2.71 17.57
C ASP A 328 6.32 -2.99 16.14
N TYR A 329 6.07 -4.20 15.64
CA TYR A 329 6.25 -4.60 14.25
C TYR A 329 4.99 -5.31 13.76
N LYS A 330 4.24 -4.65 12.87
CA LYS A 330 2.88 -5.04 12.49
C LYS A 330 2.76 -5.25 10.99
N LYS A 331 1.68 -5.92 10.59
CA LYS A 331 1.23 -6.02 9.19
C LYS A 331 0.13 -5.01 8.88
N THR A 332 0.01 -4.61 7.62
CA THR A 332 -1.13 -3.85 7.09
C THR A 332 -2.42 -4.66 7.11
N THR A 333 -3.55 -3.99 6.87
CA THR A 333 -4.88 -4.64 6.87
C THR A 333 -4.97 -5.79 5.86
N HIS A 334 -4.37 -5.65 4.68
CA HIS A 334 -4.37 -6.68 3.65
C HIS A 334 -3.21 -7.68 3.80
N GLU A 335 -2.43 -7.59 4.88
CA GLU A 335 -1.20 -8.36 5.13
C GLU A 335 -0.16 -8.31 4.00
N ASP A 336 -0.32 -7.38 3.06
CA ASP A 336 0.53 -7.17 1.88
C ASP A 336 1.89 -6.58 2.25
N SER A 337 1.97 -5.94 3.42
CA SER A 337 3.12 -5.16 3.83
C SER A 337 3.31 -5.19 5.35
N THR A 338 4.57 -5.04 5.80
CA THR A 338 4.93 -4.88 7.20
C THR A 338 5.43 -3.46 7.47
N TYR A 339 5.29 -3.02 8.72
CA TYR A 339 5.82 -1.75 9.19
C TYR A 339 6.30 -1.84 10.63
N PHE A 340 7.31 -1.04 10.95
CA PHE A 340 7.70 -0.76 12.32
C PHE A 340 6.83 0.39 12.84
N LEU A 341 6.24 0.19 14.01
CA LEU A 341 5.62 1.28 14.77
C LEU A 341 6.71 1.91 15.61
N LEU A 342 7.10 3.13 15.26
CA LEU A 342 8.10 3.91 15.99
C LEU A 342 7.40 4.94 16.88
N ALA A 343 8.04 5.28 17.99
CA ALA A 343 7.68 6.41 18.83
C ALA A 343 8.87 7.35 19.02
N ASP A 344 8.59 8.64 19.25
CA ASP A 344 9.56 9.59 19.77
C ASP A 344 9.44 9.73 21.30
N GLU A 345 10.33 10.51 21.93
CA GLU A 345 10.35 10.74 23.39
C GLU A 345 9.07 11.38 23.95
N MET A 346 8.19 11.87 23.08
CA MET A 346 6.90 12.46 23.45
C MET A 346 5.73 11.50 23.17
N ASP A 347 6.01 10.22 22.96
CA ASP A 347 5.06 9.15 22.63
C ASP A 347 4.24 9.41 21.35
N ASN A 348 4.74 10.24 20.41
CA ASN A 348 4.09 10.37 19.12
C ASN A 348 4.45 9.16 18.26
N LEU A 349 3.44 8.53 17.64
CA LEU A 349 3.62 7.31 16.86
C LEU A 349 3.77 7.56 15.36
N TYR A 350 4.60 6.73 14.70
CA TYR A 350 4.87 6.76 13.27
C TYR A 350 4.90 5.34 12.70
N ARG A 351 4.27 5.09 11.54
CA ARG A 351 4.42 3.81 10.84
C ARG A 351 5.54 3.92 9.82
N LEU A 352 6.64 3.21 10.02
CA LEU A 352 7.75 3.16 9.08
C LEU A 352 7.69 1.88 8.25
N PHE A 353 7.44 2.04 6.95
CA PHE A 353 7.52 1.02 5.93
C PHE A 353 8.92 1.05 5.32
N ILE A 354 9.56 -0.11 5.21
CA ILE A 354 10.87 -0.25 4.57
C ILE A 354 10.67 -1.15 3.35
N ARG A 355 11.07 -0.65 2.18
CA ARG A 355 10.85 -1.36 0.92
C ARG A 355 12.05 -1.21 0.01
N THR A 356 12.33 -2.25 -0.78
CA THR A 356 13.17 -2.07 -1.96
C THR A 356 12.45 -1.20 -2.99
N GLN A 357 13.18 -0.72 -4.00
CA GLN A 357 12.58 0.03 -5.09
C GLN A 357 11.51 -0.79 -5.82
N ASP A 358 11.77 -2.07 -6.06
CA ASP A 358 10.82 -2.97 -6.71
C ASP A 358 9.58 -3.22 -5.84
N ASP A 359 9.76 -3.41 -4.53
CA ASP A 359 8.63 -3.61 -3.61
C ASP A 359 7.78 -2.34 -3.49
N TYR A 360 8.39 -1.17 -3.52
CA TYR A 360 7.67 0.10 -3.54
C TYR A 360 6.93 0.31 -4.87
N ASN A 361 7.55 -0.01 -6.00
CA ASN A 361 6.89 0.02 -7.30
C ASN A 361 5.73 -0.98 -7.37
N ARG A 362 5.87 -2.19 -6.83
CA ARG A 362 4.78 -3.18 -6.73
C ARG A 362 3.65 -2.68 -5.83
N TYR A 363 3.98 -2.00 -4.72
CA TYR A 363 2.96 -1.37 -3.88
C TYR A 363 2.16 -0.31 -4.66
N LEU A 364 2.83 0.51 -5.47
CA LEU A 364 2.19 1.55 -6.28
C LEU A 364 1.42 1.00 -7.49
N HIS A 365 1.92 -0.04 -8.15
CA HIS A 365 1.47 -0.50 -9.47
C HIS A 365 0.98 -1.95 -9.50
N GLY A 366 0.82 -2.59 -8.34
CA GLY A 366 0.49 -4.01 -8.26
C GLY A 366 1.55 -4.91 -8.90
N ASP A 367 1.19 -6.17 -9.11
CA ASP A 367 1.97 -7.03 -10.00
C ASP A 367 1.63 -6.60 -11.44
N ILE A 368 2.56 -5.94 -12.14
CA ILE A 368 2.42 -5.70 -13.58
C ILE A 368 2.68 -7.05 -14.28
N ILE A 369 1.69 -7.92 -14.23
CA ILE A 369 1.72 -9.25 -14.86
C ILE A 369 1.32 -9.08 -16.33
N ASP A 370 1.99 -9.81 -17.23
CA ASP A 370 1.52 -10.03 -18.59
C ASP A 370 0.04 -10.52 -18.57
N ASP A 371 -0.79 -10.02 -19.51
CA ASP A 371 -2.24 -10.27 -19.54
C ASP A 371 -2.56 -11.78 -19.46
N SER A 372 -1.66 -12.64 -19.92
CA SER A 372 -1.78 -14.10 -19.89
C SER A 372 -1.83 -14.72 -18.48
N ALA A 373 -1.14 -14.15 -17.49
CA ALA A 373 -1.08 -14.67 -16.12
C ALA A 373 -2.01 -13.94 -15.14
N PHE A 374 -2.54 -12.76 -15.51
CA PHE A 374 -3.60 -12.08 -14.77
C PHE A 374 -4.92 -12.89 -14.78
N PHE A 375 -5.21 -13.58 -15.90
CA PHE A 375 -6.45 -14.35 -16.07
C PHE A 375 -6.30 -15.87 -15.83
N SER A 376 -5.10 -16.44 -15.83
CA SER A 376 -4.93 -17.89 -15.57
C SER A 376 -5.25 -18.29 -14.12
N GLY A 377 -5.24 -17.33 -13.20
CA GLY A 377 -5.72 -17.48 -11.81
C GLY A 377 -7.24 -17.34 -11.64
N ILE A 378 -8.03 -17.22 -12.71
CA ILE A 378 -9.50 -17.07 -12.66
C ILE A 378 -10.22 -18.39 -12.37
N VAL A 379 -9.49 -19.50 -12.28
CA VAL A 379 -10.04 -20.77 -11.81
C VAL A 379 -9.18 -21.29 -10.66
N ASN A 380 -9.77 -21.27 -9.46
CA ASN A 380 -9.28 -21.80 -8.18
C ASN A 380 -8.28 -20.91 -7.43
N GLU A 381 -8.82 -20.05 -6.56
CA GLU A 381 -8.69 -20.11 -5.09
C GLU A 381 -9.07 -18.74 -4.53
N ILE A 382 -10.36 -18.58 -4.24
CA ILE A 382 -10.80 -17.60 -3.24
C ILE A 382 -10.31 -18.17 -1.91
N GLU A 383 -9.10 -17.81 -1.47
CA GLU A 383 -8.76 -18.01 -0.06
C GLU A 383 -9.67 -17.08 0.77
N PRO A 384 -10.52 -17.64 1.65
CA PRO A 384 -11.42 -16.82 2.44
C PRO A 384 -10.63 -15.85 3.32
N ARG A 385 -11.03 -14.58 3.28
CA ARG A 385 -10.72 -13.61 4.34
C ARG A 385 -11.32 -14.11 5.65
N ASP A 386 -10.53 -14.84 6.43
CA ASP A 386 -10.56 -14.86 7.89
C ASP A 386 -9.37 -15.64 8.46
N THR A 387 -8.90 -15.15 9.60
CA THR A 387 -7.75 -15.56 10.42
C THR A 387 -7.70 -17.05 10.82
N TYR A 388 -7.43 -17.95 9.89
CA TYR A 388 -7.04 -19.33 10.21
C TYR A 388 -5.74 -19.70 9.49
N ARG A 389 -4.60 -19.41 10.14
CA ARG A 389 -3.34 -20.00 9.70
C ARG A 389 -3.43 -21.51 9.92
N PRO A 390 -3.23 -22.35 8.89
CA PRO A 390 -3.18 -23.80 9.08
C PRO A 390 -2.12 -24.10 10.14
N LYS A 391 -2.39 -25.06 11.02
CA LYS A 391 -1.48 -25.42 12.12
C LYS A 391 -0.77 -26.71 11.79
N ILE A 392 0.47 -26.82 12.25
CA ILE A 392 1.27 -28.04 12.16
C ILE A 392 1.61 -28.55 13.55
N LYS A 393 1.73 -29.88 13.70
CA LYS A 393 2.25 -30.53 14.90
C LYS A 393 3.74 -30.76 14.74
N VAL A 394 4.51 -30.26 15.70
CA VAL A 394 5.95 -30.51 15.83
C VAL A 394 6.25 -31.08 17.21
N PHE A 395 7.42 -31.67 17.40
CA PHE A 395 7.84 -32.30 18.64
C PHE A 395 9.06 -31.58 19.23
N ARG A 396 9.14 -31.50 20.55
CA ARG A 396 10.35 -31.10 21.26
C ARG A 396 11.32 -32.28 21.37
N ALA A 397 12.57 -31.99 21.69
CA ALA A 397 13.61 -32.98 22.01
C ALA A 397 13.19 -34.03 23.06
N ASP A 398 12.27 -33.68 23.97
CA ASP A 398 11.73 -34.58 25.00
C ASP A 398 10.51 -35.42 24.52
N GLY A 399 10.13 -35.31 23.24
CA GLY A 399 8.98 -35.98 22.65
C GLY A 399 7.65 -35.26 22.85
N THR A 400 7.62 -34.10 23.52
CA THR A 400 6.38 -33.32 23.73
C THR A 400 5.88 -32.76 22.40
N ALA A 401 4.65 -33.12 22.02
CA ALA A 401 3.98 -32.54 20.85
C ALA A 401 3.51 -31.11 21.14
N MET A 402 3.78 -30.20 20.20
CA MET A 402 3.32 -28.82 20.22
C MET A 402 2.63 -28.49 18.90
N ILE A 403 1.57 -27.69 18.97
CA ILE A 403 0.83 -27.22 17.79
C ILE A 403 1.21 -25.77 17.55
N ILE A 404 1.80 -25.50 16.38
CA ILE A 404 2.25 -24.17 15.98
C ILE A 404 1.62 -23.77 14.63
N ASP A 405 1.71 -22.50 14.28
CA ASP A 405 1.24 -22.04 12.96
C ASP A 405 2.16 -22.60 11.87
N LYS A 406 1.60 -23.06 10.75
CA LYS A 406 2.34 -23.42 9.54
C LYS A 406 3.22 -22.24 9.12
N ASP A 407 4.40 -22.53 8.57
CA ASP A 407 5.46 -21.59 8.22
C ASP A 407 6.22 -20.95 9.39
N SER A 408 5.95 -21.35 10.63
CA SER A 408 6.77 -20.96 11.79
C SER A 408 8.22 -21.41 11.61
N THR A 409 9.16 -20.58 12.04
CA THR A 409 10.59 -20.90 12.01
C THR A 409 11.05 -21.61 13.29
N VAL A 410 12.26 -22.17 13.28
CA VAL A 410 12.92 -22.69 14.49
C VAL A 410 13.07 -21.61 15.58
N LEU A 411 13.25 -20.34 15.20
CA LEU A 411 13.27 -19.22 16.15
C LEU A 411 11.87 -18.93 16.71
N ASP A 412 10.82 -18.95 15.88
CA ASP A 412 9.43 -18.85 16.36
C ASP A 412 9.11 -19.95 17.37
N PHE A 413 9.57 -21.18 17.11
CA PHE A 413 9.41 -22.31 18.00
C PHE A 413 10.15 -22.13 19.33
N ALA A 414 11.35 -21.57 19.33
CA ALA A 414 12.08 -21.24 20.55
C ALA A 414 11.28 -20.27 21.45
N PHE A 415 10.73 -19.18 20.87
CA PHE A 415 9.85 -18.24 21.57
C PHE A 415 8.48 -18.83 21.97
N HIS A 416 8.02 -19.83 21.22
CA HIS A 416 6.82 -20.58 21.55
C HIS A 416 7.02 -21.41 22.82
N ILE A 417 8.18 -22.06 22.98
CA ILE A 417 8.56 -22.79 24.18
C ILE A 417 8.74 -21.83 25.36
N HIS A 418 9.62 -20.84 25.25
CA HIS A 418 9.92 -19.90 26.33
C HIS A 418 10.60 -18.63 25.80
N SER A 419 10.33 -17.48 26.42
CA SER A 419 10.94 -16.20 26.00
C SER A 419 12.45 -16.22 26.07
N ASP A 420 13.01 -16.71 27.18
CA ASP A 420 14.46 -16.72 27.40
C ASP A 420 15.18 -17.67 26.44
N LEU A 421 14.54 -18.80 26.11
CA LEU A 421 15.06 -19.74 25.11
C LEU A 421 15.10 -19.08 23.73
N GLY A 422 14.07 -18.30 23.39
CA GLY A 422 14.05 -17.49 22.19
C GLY A 422 15.15 -16.42 22.21
N LEU A 423 15.25 -15.62 23.29
CA LEU A 423 16.21 -14.52 23.40
C LEU A 423 17.68 -14.97 23.34
N HIS A 424 17.98 -16.18 23.79
CA HIS A 424 19.33 -16.77 23.78
C HIS A 424 19.52 -17.84 22.70
N PHE A 425 18.68 -17.86 21.66
CA PHE A 425 18.76 -18.82 20.56
C PHE A 425 20.11 -18.72 19.83
N LYS A 426 20.85 -19.83 19.76
CA LYS A 426 22.12 -19.93 18.99
C LYS A 426 21.90 -20.60 17.64
N HIS A 427 21.30 -21.79 17.63
CA HIS A 427 20.94 -22.56 16.43
C HIS A 427 19.95 -23.68 16.80
N ALA A 428 19.46 -24.40 15.78
CA ALA A 428 18.61 -25.56 15.97
C ALA A 428 19.10 -26.78 15.16
N HIS A 429 18.53 -27.94 15.50
CA HIS A 429 18.67 -29.21 14.80
C HIS A 429 17.29 -29.87 14.65
N LEU A 430 17.07 -30.66 13.59
CA LEU A 430 15.80 -31.34 13.32
C LEU A 430 16.01 -32.85 13.17
N ASN A 431 15.07 -33.66 13.66
CA ASN A 431 14.93 -35.09 13.35
C ASN A 431 16.23 -35.91 13.48
N ASP A 432 16.93 -35.78 14.62
CA ASP A 432 18.24 -36.39 14.92
C ASP A 432 19.43 -35.97 14.04
N ASP A 433 19.21 -35.09 13.06
CA ASP A 433 20.25 -34.49 12.23
C ASP A 433 20.95 -33.35 12.99
N LYS A 434 22.24 -33.54 13.28
CA LYS A 434 23.11 -32.56 13.97
C LYS A 434 23.62 -31.44 13.06
N THR A 435 23.06 -31.30 11.85
CA THR A 435 23.36 -30.16 10.99
C THR A 435 22.83 -28.87 11.62
N PHE A 436 23.70 -27.87 11.75
CA PHE A 436 23.31 -26.58 12.31
C PHE A 436 22.33 -25.87 11.38
N LEU A 437 21.13 -25.61 11.88
CA LEU A 437 20.11 -24.90 11.13
C LEU A 437 20.05 -23.43 11.56
N PRO A 438 19.99 -22.51 10.59
CA PRO A 438 19.84 -21.09 10.87
C PRO A 438 18.45 -20.79 11.45
N ALA A 439 18.34 -19.66 12.16
CA ALA A 439 17.14 -19.19 12.84
C ALA A 439 15.88 -19.11 11.95
N TYR A 440 16.05 -18.86 10.65
CA TYR A 440 14.96 -18.69 9.68
C TYR A 440 14.44 -20.00 9.06
N THR A 441 14.98 -21.16 9.46
CA THR A 441 14.55 -22.46 8.95
C THR A 441 13.08 -22.70 9.30
N ARG A 442 12.24 -22.97 8.30
CA ARG A 442 10.81 -23.27 8.48
C ARG A 442 10.61 -24.71 8.96
N LEU A 443 9.63 -24.90 9.84
CA LEU A 443 9.25 -26.20 10.36
C LEU A 443 8.15 -26.84 9.52
N SER A 444 8.18 -28.17 9.45
CA SER A 444 7.21 -29.03 8.76
C SER A 444 6.45 -29.91 9.76
N GLU A 445 5.30 -30.45 9.33
CA GLU A 445 4.52 -31.40 10.13
C GLU A 445 5.39 -32.61 10.51
N GLY A 446 5.42 -32.94 11.80
CA GLY A 446 6.15 -34.09 12.34
C GLY A 446 7.59 -33.81 12.77
N ASP A 447 8.12 -32.61 12.52
CA ASP A 447 9.51 -32.29 12.87
C ASP A 447 9.77 -32.37 14.38
N THR A 448 10.85 -33.04 14.77
CA THR A 448 11.39 -33.00 16.14
C THR A 448 12.49 -31.96 16.22
N VAL A 449 12.27 -30.92 17.02
CA VAL A 449 13.11 -29.72 17.07
C VAL A 449 13.96 -29.70 18.34
N PHE A 450 15.27 -29.54 18.16
CA PHE A 450 16.25 -29.36 19.22
C PHE A 450 16.77 -27.92 19.17
N ILE A 451 16.50 -27.13 20.21
CA ILE A 451 16.96 -25.74 20.32
C ILE A 451 18.22 -25.68 21.19
N ILE A 452 19.27 -25.06 20.67
CA ILE A 452 20.51 -24.83 21.40
C ILE A 452 20.60 -23.35 21.78
N GLN A 453 20.78 -23.09 23.07
CA GLN A 453 20.90 -21.74 23.63
C GLN A 453 22.34 -21.40 24.04
N ASP A 454 22.64 -20.12 24.11
CA ASP A 454 23.91 -19.58 24.63
C ASP A 454 23.67 -18.22 25.25
N GLU A 455 23.99 -18.07 26.53
CA GLU A 455 23.74 -16.85 27.32
C GLU A 455 24.48 -15.63 26.77
N ASN A 456 25.56 -15.84 26.00
CA ASN A 456 26.30 -14.77 25.35
C ASN A 456 25.63 -14.27 24.07
N VAL A 457 24.70 -15.05 23.50
CA VAL A 457 23.92 -14.63 22.35
C VAL A 457 22.86 -13.64 22.82
N LYS A 458 22.81 -12.50 22.15
CA LYS A 458 21.80 -11.47 22.33
C LYS A 458 20.99 -11.34 21.05
N PRO A 459 19.67 -11.08 21.14
CA PRO A 459 18.86 -10.79 19.97
C PRO A 459 19.46 -9.65 19.17
N THR A 460 19.61 -9.88 17.87
CA THR A 460 19.96 -8.84 16.89
C THR A 460 18.70 -8.45 16.14
N PHE A 461 18.65 -7.21 15.65
CA PHE A 461 17.46 -6.77 14.93
C PHE A 461 17.16 -7.58 13.66
N SER A 462 18.17 -8.22 13.06
CA SER A 462 17.99 -9.14 11.93
C SER A 462 17.00 -10.28 12.23
N TRP A 463 16.74 -10.60 13.51
CA TRP A 463 15.76 -11.61 13.91
C TRP A 463 14.32 -11.25 13.55
N PHE A 464 13.98 -9.97 13.39
CA PHE A 464 12.69 -9.54 12.83
C PHE A 464 12.44 -10.06 11.42
N ASN A 465 13.51 -10.38 10.67
CA ASN A 465 13.41 -10.97 9.35
C ASN A 465 13.04 -12.46 9.36
N TYR A 466 13.28 -13.12 10.49
CA TYR A 466 13.18 -14.57 10.64
C TYR A 466 11.83 -14.96 11.26
N VAL A 467 11.40 -14.22 12.28
CA VAL A 467 10.14 -14.50 12.98
C VAL A 467 8.92 -14.31 12.05
N ARG A 468 7.90 -15.16 12.27
CA ARG A 468 6.64 -15.19 11.53
C ARG A 468 5.41 -15.10 12.44
N THR A 469 5.59 -15.39 13.72
CA THR A 469 4.52 -15.42 14.72
C THR A 469 4.47 -14.11 15.51
N SER A 470 3.26 -13.64 15.82
CA SER A 470 3.06 -12.42 16.63
C SER A 470 3.70 -12.54 18.01
N ARG A 471 3.75 -13.76 18.57
CA ARG A 471 4.38 -14.04 19.87
C ARG A 471 5.89 -13.77 19.84
N ALA A 472 6.60 -14.32 18.86
CA ALA A 472 8.05 -14.11 18.74
C ALA A 472 8.38 -12.64 18.46
N THR A 473 7.62 -11.99 17.55
CA THR A 473 7.72 -10.56 17.30
C THR A 473 7.54 -9.74 18.58
N HIS A 474 6.52 -10.03 19.39
CA HIS A 474 6.25 -9.32 20.64
C HIS A 474 7.42 -9.41 21.63
N HIS A 475 8.04 -10.58 21.78
CA HIS A 475 9.21 -10.74 22.65
C HIS A 475 10.43 -9.93 22.16
N LEU A 476 10.68 -9.90 20.86
CA LEU A 476 11.75 -9.09 20.26
C LEU A 476 11.51 -7.58 20.45
N VAL A 477 10.29 -7.13 20.15
CA VAL A 477 9.87 -5.74 20.38
C VAL A 477 10.12 -5.35 21.84
N ARG A 478 9.66 -6.16 22.80
CA ARG A 478 9.83 -5.87 24.23
C ARG A 478 11.30 -5.82 24.65
N TYR A 479 12.14 -6.70 24.10
CA TYR A 479 13.57 -6.69 24.35
C TYR A 479 14.21 -5.38 23.88
N PHE A 480 13.97 -4.97 22.63
CA PHE A 480 14.55 -3.73 22.09
C PHE A 480 13.94 -2.46 22.68
N TYR A 481 12.66 -2.47 23.03
CA TYR A 481 12.01 -1.40 23.77
C TYR A 481 12.71 -1.15 25.11
N ARG A 482 13.05 -2.21 25.86
CA ARG A 482 13.81 -2.06 27.12
C ARG A 482 15.24 -1.57 26.90
N LEU A 483 15.85 -1.93 25.78
CA LEU A 483 17.22 -1.58 25.47
C LEU A 483 17.36 -0.11 25.04
N TYR A 484 16.39 0.41 24.30
CA TYR A 484 16.46 1.73 23.66
C TYR A 484 15.40 2.73 24.14
N GLY A 485 14.33 2.28 24.80
CA GLY A 485 13.27 3.13 25.33
C GLY A 485 13.67 3.82 26.64
N SER A 486 13.14 5.02 26.84
CA SER A 486 13.40 5.85 28.02
C SER A 486 12.58 5.39 29.23
N GLY A 487 13.04 4.38 29.97
CA GLY A 487 12.59 4.09 31.34
C GLY A 487 11.49 3.04 31.54
N ASN A 488 11.69 2.25 32.62
CA ASN A 488 11.05 1.06 33.21
C ASN A 488 9.60 0.60 32.96
N ASP A 489 8.75 1.28 32.21
CA ASP A 489 7.37 0.80 32.00
C ASP A 489 7.20 0.18 30.61
N ALA A 490 7.39 -1.14 30.53
CA ALA A 490 6.90 -1.88 29.37
C ALA A 490 5.39 -1.65 29.25
N PRO A 491 4.83 -1.39 28.05
CA PRO A 491 3.39 -1.23 27.89
C PRO A 491 2.66 -2.44 28.46
N SER A 492 1.75 -2.18 29.41
CA SER A 492 0.79 -3.14 29.90
C SER A 492 -0.26 -3.36 28.82
N VAL A 493 -0.62 -4.63 28.60
CA VAL A 493 -1.60 -5.15 27.62
C VAL A 493 -2.84 -4.28 27.46
#